data_AF-A0A259R4F2-F1
#
_entry.id   AF-A0A259R4F2-F1
#
_cell.length_a   1.000
_cell.length_b   1.000
_cell.length_c   1.000
_cell.angle_alpha   90.00
_cell.angle_beta   90.00
_cell.angle_gamma   90.00
#
_symmetry.space_group_name_H-M   'P 1'
#
loop_
_entity.id
_entity.type
_entity.pdbx_description
1 polymer ?
#
loop_
_entity_poly.entity_id
_entity_poly.type
_entity_poly.pdbx_seq_one_letter_code
_entity_poly.pdbx_strand_id
1 'polypeptide(L)'
;MILYEYPLHERVRTLLRLEHLFRRADVLQQSALPEHHHFALVTLFEIMDVASRQDLKSEILKELERHRQTFIGYRGNPAVAESALDAVLGELDQAYQALGQQHGRVGQSLQDNEWLMAIRSRAGIP
;
A
#
# COMPACT_ATOMS: atom_id res chain seq x y z
N MET A 1 9.55 -23.03 -10.40
CA MET A 1 8.07 -22.98 -10.44
C MET A 1 7.67 -21.55 -10.73
N ILE A 2 6.72 -21.30 -11.64
CA ILE A 2 6.23 -19.95 -11.94
C ILE A 2 4.86 -19.80 -11.26
N LEU A 3 4.67 -18.72 -10.49
CA LEU A 3 3.43 -18.41 -9.78
C LEU A 3 2.64 -17.36 -10.57
N TYR A 4 1.32 -17.58 -10.71
CA TYR A 4 0.40 -16.62 -11.31
C TYR A 4 -0.70 -16.30 -10.29
N GLU A 5 -0.93 -15.01 -10.05
CA GLU A 5 -2.01 -14.51 -9.22
C GLU A 5 -3.04 -13.79 -10.09
N TYR A 6 -4.33 -14.07 -9.86
CA TYR A 6 -5.42 -13.44 -10.61
C TYR A 6 -6.47 -12.87 -9.64
N PRO A 7 -6.72 -11.55 -9.66
CA PRO A 7 -7.66 -10.92 -8.75
C PRO A 7 -9.11 -11.22 -9.14
N LEU A 8 -9.86 -11.85 -8.22
CA LEU A 8 -11.29 -12.15 -8.40
C LEU A 8 -12.21 -10.97 -8.07
N HIS A 9 -11.68 -9.92 -7.43
CA HIS A 9 -12.43 -8.72 -7.05
C HIS A 9 -11.63 -7.46 -7.35
N GLU A 10 -12.34 -6.35 -7.62
CA GLU A 10 -11.73 -5.04 -7.91
C GLU A 10 -10.75 -4.62 -6.81
N ARG A 11 -11.15 -4.81 -5.55
CA ARG A 11 -10.30 -4.51 -4.40
C ARG A 11 -8.97 -5.24 -4.45
N VAL A 12 -8.99 -6.55 -4.70
CA VAL A 12 -7.76 -7.37 -4.80
C VAL A 12 -6.92 -6.91 -5.99
N ARG A 13 -7.55 -6.52 -7.11
CA ARG A 13 -6.84 -5.94 -8.25
C ARG A 13 -6.15 -4.63 -7.88
N THR A 14 -6.83 -3.72 -7.18
CA THR A 14 -6.25 -2.47 -6.68
C THR A 14 -5.05 -2.74 -5.77
N LEU A 15 -5.18 -3.66 -4.82
CA LEU A 15 -4.12 -4.00 -3.87
C LEU A 15 -2.91 -4.63 -4.54
N LEU A 16 -3.09 -5.62 -5.43
CA LEU A 16 -1.99 -6.22 -6.20
C LEU A 16 -1.30 -5.18 -7.10
N ARG A 17 -2.07 -4.25 -7.69
CA ARG A 17 -1.49 -3.15 -8.47
C ARG A 17 -0.65 -2.23 -7.58
N LEU A 18 -1.14 -1.84 -6.41
CA LEU A 18 -0.38 -1.01 -5.47
C LEU A 18 0.88 -1.73 -4.97
N GLU A 19 0.78 -3.00 -4.61
CA GLU A 19 1.92 -3.82 -4.20
C GLU A 19 3.00 -3.83 -5.28
N HIS A 20 2.61 -4.08 -6.54
CA HIS A 20 3.53 -4.05 -7.67
C HIS A 20 4.21 -2.68 -7.83
N LEU A 21 3.44 -1.60 -7.74
CA LEU A 21 3.95 -0.23 -7.87
C LEU A 21 4.88 0.16 -6.72
N PHE A 22 4.55 -0.19 -5.48
CA PHE A 22 5.43 0.06 -4.32
C PHE A 22 6.74 -0.71 -4.46
N ARG A 23 6.69 -2.00 -4.82
CA ARG A 23 7.90 -2.80 -5.07
C ARG A 23 8.77 -2.18 -6.17
N ARG A 24 8.15 -1.67 -7.24
CA ARG A 24 8.87 -0.97 -8.30
C ARG A 24 9.50 0.34 -7.80
N ALA A 25 8.77 1.11 -6.98
CA ALA A 25 9.27 2.34 -6.38
C ALA A 25 10.49 2.07 -5.48
N ASP A 26 10.44 1.03 -4.64
CA ASP A 26 11.54 0.66 -3.74
C ASP A 26 12.83 0.35 -4.52
N VAL A 27 12.71 -0.39 -5.63
CA VAL A 27 13.85 -0.70 -6.51
C VAL A 27 14.40 0.55 -7.16
N LEU A 28 13.54 1.42 -7.69
CA LEU A 28 13.95 2.63 -8.42
C LEU A 28 14.57 3.68 -7.49
N GLN A 29 14.06 3.81 -6.26
CA GLN A 29 14.57 4.76 -5.27
C GLN A 29 16.01 4.43 -4.84
N GLN A 30 16.40 3.16 -4.84
CA GLN A 30 17.74 2.71 -4.47
C GLN A 30 18.77 2.88 -5.60
N SER A 31 18.32 3.20 -6.81
CA SER A 31 19.19 3.36 -7.97
C SER A 31 19.90 4.71 -8.00
N ALA A 32 21.18 4.71 -8.35
CA ALA A 32 21.97 5.92 -8.60
C ALA A 32 21.92 6.42 -10.06
N LEU A 33 21.27 5.66 -10.96
CA LEU A 33 21.15 6.02 -12.37
C LEU A 33 20.16 7.18 -12.55
N PRO A 34 20.55 8.30 -13.19
CA PRO A 34 19.67 9.45 -13.40
C PRO A 34 18.34 9.11 -14.08
N GLU A 35 18.36 8.22 -15.06
CA GLU A 35 17.17 7.74 -15.78
C GLU A 35 16.17 7.03 -14.86
N HIS A 36 16.64 6.36 -13.81
CA HIS A 36 15.77 5.66 -12.87
C HIS A 36 15.00 6.63 -11.97
N HIS A 37 15.51 7.84 -11.73
CA HIS A 37 14.77 8.87 -10.98
C HIS A 37 13.53 9.36 -11.73
N HIS A 38 13.58 9.45 -13.06
CA HIS A 38 12.39 9.73 -13.87
C HIS A 38 11.33 8.64 -13.68
N PHE A 39 11.72 7.37 -13.81
CA PHE A 39 10.80 6.25 -13.60
C PHE A 39 10.27 6.16 -12.15
N ALA A 40 11.06 6.56 -11.16
CA ALA A 40 10.62 6.64 -9.77
C ALA A 40 9.48 7.67 -9.61
N LEU A 41 9.62 8.85 -10.21
CA LEU A 41 8.57 9.89 -10.20
C LEU A 41 7.32 9.44 -10.94
N VAL A 42 7.47 8.82 -12.12
CA VAL A 42 6.33 8.25 -12.86
C VAL A 42 5.61 7.18 -12.02
N THR A 43 6.36 6.31 -11.35
CA THR A 43 5.80 5.30 -10.45
C THR A 43 5.06 5.93 -9.27
N LEU A 44 5.60 6.99 -8.69
CA LEU A 44 4.93 7.74 -7.63
C LEU A 44 3.58 8.30 -8.11
N PHE A 45 3.53 8.88 -9.31
CA PHE A 45 2.27 9.39 -9.88
C PHE A 45 1.26 8.27 -10.15
N GLU A 46 1.70 7.11 -10.63
CA GLU A 46 0.83 5.95 -10.80
C GLU A 46 0.27 5.43 -9.47
N ILE A 47 1.09 5.43 -8.40
CA ILE A 47 0.62 5.10 -7.03
C ILE A 47 -0.45 6.09 -6.60
N MET A 48 -0.20 7.40 -6.78
CA MET A 48 -1.16 8.44 -6.43
C MET A 48 -2.50 8.25 -7.16
N ASP A 49 -2.47 7.93 -8.46
CA ASP A 49 -3.67 7.71 -9.26
C ASP A 49 -4.48 6.50 -8.82
N VAL A 50 -3.82 5.42 -8.43
CA VAL A 50 -4.52 4.23 -7.93
C VAL A 50 -5.08 4.51 -6.53
N ALA A 51 -4.30 5.16 -5.67
CA ALA A 51 -4.70 5.45 -4.29
C ALA A 51 -5.83 6.49 -4.17
N SER A 52 -5.96 7.41 -5.14
CA SER A 52 -6.98 8.47 -5.09
C SER A 52 -8.36 8.05 -5.59
N ARG A 53 -8.48 6.88 -6.26
CA ARG A 53 -9.70 6.46 -6.97
C ARG A 53 -10.79 5.85 -6.08
N GLN A 54 -10.42 5.34 -4.92
CA GLN A 54 -11.31 4.62 -4.00
C GLN A 54 -11.03 5.09 -2.58
N ASP A 55 -11.97 4.88 -1.66
CA ASP A 55 -11.74 5.12 -0.23
C ASP A 55 -10.86 4.01 0.37
N LEU A 56 -9.62 3.95 -0.13
CA LEU A 56 -8.64 2.91 0.15
C LEU A 56 -8.32 2.82 1.64
N LYS A 57 -8.28 3.96 2.33
CA LYS A 57 -8.04 4.01 3.77
C LYS A 57 -9.12 3.22 4.51
N SER A 58 -10.40 3.54 4.28
CA SER A 58 -11.50 2.85 4.94
C SER A 58 -11.56 1.37 4.58
N GLU A 59 -11.26 1.01 3.33
CA GLU A 59 -11.21 -0.40 2.91
C GLU A 59 -10.11 -1.18 3.61
N ILE A 60 -8.89 -0.63 3.69
CA ILE A 60 -7.78 -1.27 4.38
C ILE A 60 -8.05 -1.39 5.88
N LEU A 61 -8.59 -0.34 6.52
CA LEU A 61 -8.97 -0.40 7.94
C LEU A 61 -9.99 -1.50 8.23
N LYS A 62 -10.99 -1.68 7.36
CA LYS A 62 -11.97 -2.77 7.47
C LYS A 62 -11.31 -4.14 7.32
N GLU A 63 -10.37 -4.30 6.40
CA GLU A 63 -9.67 -5.57 6.22
C GLU A 63 -8.72 -5.88 7.37
N LEU A 64 -7.99 -4.89 7.89
CA LEU A 64 -7.14 -5.04 9.07
C LEU A 64 -7.96 -5.53 10.27
N GLU A 65 -9.12 -4.91 10.51
CA GLU A 65 -10.02 -5.34 11.59
C GLU A 65 -10.58 -6.76 11.34
N ARG A 66 -10.97 -7.09 10.10
CA ARG A 66 -11.43 -8.44 9.74
C ARG A 66 -10.35 -9.50 10.01
N HIS A 67 -9.11 -9.23 9.61
CA HIS A 67 -7.98 -10.12 9.86
C HIS A 67 -7.68 -10.27 11.36
N ARG A 68 -7.70 -9.15 12.09
CA ARG A 68 -7.53 -9.14 13.54
C ARG A 68 -8.55 -10.03 14.24
N GLN A 69 -9.84 -9.89 13.93
CA GLN A 69 -10.89 -10.71 14.53
C GLN A 69 -10.76 -12.19 14.18
N THR A 70 -10.34 -12.50 12.96
CA THR A 70 -10.06 -13.87 12.54
C THR A 70 -8.93 -14.49 13.38
N PHE A 71 -7.84 -13.76 13.60
CA PHE A 71 -6.69 -14.25 14.36
C PHE A 71 -6.94 -14.31 15.86
N ILE A 72 -7.72 -13.39 16.45
CA ILE A 72 -8.13 -13.49 17.85
C ILE A 72 -8.85 -14.82 18.13
N GLY A 73 -9.65 -15.31 17.18
CA GLY A 73 -10.31 -16.60 17.28
C GLY A 73 -9.38 -17.81 17.37
N TYR A 74 -8.09 -17.65 17.08
CA TYR A 74 -7.08 -18.71 17.21
C TYR A 74 -6.42 -18.77 18.60
N ARG A 75 -6.68 -17.82 19.50
CA ARG A 75 -6.15 -17.87 20.87
C ARG A 75 -6.64 -19.11 21.62
N GLY A 76 -5.74 -19.73 22.38
CA GLY A 76 -6.02 -20.95 23.13
C GLY A 76 -6.07 -22.23 22.27
N ASN A 77 -5.83 -22.14 20.95
CA ASN A 77 -5.68 -23.33 20.12
C ASN A 77 -4.30 -23.97 20.37
N PRO A 78 -4.21 -25.23 20.84
CA PRO A 78 -2.94 -25.88 21.16
C PRO A 78 -2.05 -26.14 19.93
N ALA A 79 -2.59 -26.06 18.71
CA ALA A 79 -1.83 -26.19 17.47
C ALA A 79 -1.23 -24.86 16.97
N VAL A 80 -1.45 -23.74 17.68
CA VAL A 80 -1.01 -22.41 17.26
C VAL A 80 0.10 -21.92 18.19
N ALA A 81 1.17 -21.40 17.58
CA ALA A 81 2.24 -20.74 18.34
C ALA A 81 1.74 -19.38 18.86
N GLU A 82 1.47 -19.29 20.16
CA GLU A 82 0.89 -18.11 20.80
C GLU A 82 1.77 -16.86 20.64
N SER A 83 3.09 -17.01 20.72
CA SER A 83 4.03 -15.89 20.52
C SER A 83 3.97 -15.31 19.11
N ALA A 84 3.78 -16.15 18.08
CA ALA A 84 3.65 -15.68 16.70
C ALA A 84 2.28 -15.01 16.47
N LEU A 85 1.23 -15.54 17.09
CA LEU A 85 -0.10 -14.95 17.05
C LEU A 85 -0.11 -13.56 17.68
N ASP A 86 0.48 -13.40 18.86
CA ASP A 86 0.55 -12.11 19.55
C ASP A 86 1.40 -11.09 18.77
N ALA A 87 2.49 -11.52 18.12
CA ALA A 87 3.28 -10.65 17.26
C ALA A 87 2.47 -10.11 16.08
N VAL A 88 1.77 -10.98 15.35
CA VAL A 88 0.93 -10.59 14.20
C VAL A 88 -0.23 -9.69 14.65
N LEU A 89 -0.87 -10.00 15.77
CA LEU A 89 -1.93 -9.14 16.33
C LEU A 89 -1.38 -7.75 16.70
N GLY A 90 -0.17 -7.69 17.26
CA GLY A 90 0.51 -6.43 17.54
C GLY A 90 0.82 -5.62 16.28
N GLU A 91 1.30 -6.25 15.21
CA GLU A 91 1.55 -5.60 13.92
C GLU A 91 0.26 -5.05 13.29
N LEU A 92 -0.83 -5.84 13.33
CA LEU A 92 -2.15 -5.41 12.85
C LEU A 92 -2.67 -4.20 13.63
N ASP A 93 -2.55 -4.21 14.96
CA ASP A 93 -2.97 -3.10 15.82
C ASP A 93 -2.15 -1.84 15.53
N GLN A 94 -0.83 -1.96 15.39
CA GLN A 94 0.05 -0.84 15.03
C GLN A 94 -0.31 -0.26 13.65
N ALA A 95 -0.49 -1.12 12.64
CA ALA A 95 -0.86 -0.69 11.30
C ALA A 95 -2.25 -0.02 11.27
N TYR A 96 -3.22 -0.57 12.00
CA TYR A 96 -4.56 -0.01 12.10
C TYR A 96 -4.52 1.39 12.74
N GLN A 97 -3.81 1.55 13.86
CA GLN A 97 -3.68 2.85 14.53
C GLN A 97 -2.93 3.86 13.67
N ALA A 98 -1.80 3.47 13.08
CA ALA A 98 -1.00 4.34 12.23
C ALA A 98 -1.80 4.85 11.02
N LEU A 99 -2.55 3.95 10.36
CA LEU A 99 -3.42 4.33 9.25
C LEU A 99 -4.61 5.18 9.72
N GLY A 100 -5.22 4.82 10.85
CA GLY A 100 -6.35 5.53 11.45
C GLY A 100 -6.02 7.01 11.75
N GLN A 101 -4.83 7.28 12.26
CA GLN A 101 -4.33 8.61 12.62
C GLN A 101 -3.93 9.49 11.43
N GLN A 102 -3.81 8.93 10.22
CA GLN A 102 -3.55 9.74 9.02
C GLN A 102 -4.75 10.63 8.72
N HIS A 103 -4.55 11.95 8.63
CA HIS A 103 -5.62 12.89 8.30
C HIS A 103 -5.63 13.16 6.80
N GLY A 104 -6.83 13.39 6.26
CA GLY A 104 -7.00 13.69 4.84
C GLY A 104 -7.01 12.45 3.93
N ARG A 105 -6.97 12.69 2.63
CA ARG A 105 -6.96 11.65 1.60
C ARG A 105 -5.56 11.09 1.42
N VAL A 106 -5.47 9.81 1.04
CA VAL A 106 -4.19 9.19 0.70
C VAL A 106 -3.53 9.99 -0.43
N GLY A 107 -2.27 10.39 -0.21
CA GLY A 107 -1.50 11.17 -1.18
C GLY A 107 -1.83 12.67 -1.22
N GLN A 108 -2.67 13.19 -0.31
CA GLN A 108 -3.00 14.63 -0.28
C GLN A 108 -1.75 15.51 -0.15
N SER A 109 -0.82 15.16 0.74
CA SER A 109 0.45 15.91 0.90
C SER A 109 1.29 15.98 -0.38
N LEU A 110 1.18 14.97 -1.24
CA LEU A 110 1.85 14.95 -2.55
C LEU A 110 1.09 15.80 -3.57
N GLN A 111 -0.25 15.81 -3.52
CA GLN A 111 -1.08 16.66 -4.38
C GLN A 111 -0.89 18.14 -4.06
N ASP A 112 -0.70 18.48 -2.79
CA ASP A 112 -0.48 19.85 -2.33
C ASP A 112 0.94 20.35 -2.64
N ASN A 113 1.82 19.49 -3.13
CA ASN A 113 3.18 19.86 -3.51
C ASN A 113 3.21 20.41 -4.95
N GLU A 114 3.28 21.75 -5.07
CA GLU A 114 3.28 22.45 -6.36
C GLU A 114 4.42 22.01 -7.28
N TRP A 115 5.64 21.84 -6.75
CA TRP A 115 6.80 21.40 -7.54
C TRP A 115 6.58 20.01 -8.13
N LEU A 116 6.07 19.08 -7.32
CA LEU A 116 5.79 17.72 -7.74
C LEU A 116 4.67 17.68 -8.78
N MET A 117 3.62 18.48 -8.61
CA MET A 117 2.53 18.58 -9.57
C MET A 117 2.94 19.27 -10.87
N ALA A 118 3.85 20.25 -10.81
CA ALA A 118 4.43 20.87 -12.00
C ALA A 118 5.18 19.82 -12.86
N ILE A 119 5.98 18.95 -12.22
CA ILE A 119 6.64 17.83 -12.92
C ILE A 119 5.59 16.88 -13.51
N ARG A 120 4.60 16.49 -12.69
CA ARG A 120 3.55 15.55 -13.11
C ARG A 120 2.83 16.00 -14.38
N SER A 121 2.52 17.28 -14.50
CA SER A 121 1.83 17.84 -15.67
C SER A 121 2.58 17.65 -16.99
N ARG A 122 3.91 17.47 -16.93
CA ARG A 122 4.78 17.29 -18.10
C ARG A 122 5.28 15.85 -18.28
N ALA A 123 5.14 15.00 -17.26
CA ALA A 123 5.67 13.64 -17.27
C ALA A 123 5.02 12.73 -18.34
N GLY A 124 3.83 13.07 -18.82
CA GLY A 124 3.15 12.35 -19.91
C GLY A 124 3.46 12.86 -21.31
N ILE A 125 4.30 13.90 -21.45
CA ILE A 125 4.74 14.42 -22.74
C ILE A 125 5.95 13.57 -23.21
N PRO A 126 5.89 12.96 -24.40
CA PRO A 126 7.00 12.16 -24.95
C PRO A 126 8.30 12.94 -25.15
#